data_AF-A0A0L8I628-F1
#
_entry.id   AF-A0A0L8I628-F1
#
_cell.length_a   1.000
_cell.length_b   1.000
_cell.length_c   1.000
_cell.angle_alpha   90.00
_cell.angle_beta   90.00
_cell.angle_gamma   90.00
#
_symmetry.space_group_name_H-M   'P 1'
#
loop_
_entity.id
_entity.type
_entity.pdbx_description
1 polymer ?
#
loop_
_entity_poly.entity_id
_entity_poly.type
_entity_poly.pdbx_seq_one_letter_code
_entity_poly.pdbx_strand_id
1 'polypeptide(L)' 'MYMLGARPMCVGLKGLSVGQIQICQTHYDHMPSVGRGAQLGIRECQYQFRNRRWNCSIVGDETVFGPVLEL' A
#
# COMPACT_ATOMS: atom_id res chain seq x y z
N MET A 1 9.75 -3.40 -23.54
CA MET A 1 8.29 -3.46 -23.71
C MET A 1 7.69 -2.35 -22.84
N TYR A 2 7.56 -1.15 -23.39
CA TYR A 2 6.99 0.00 -22.65
C TYR A 2 5.48 0.02 -22.90
N MET A 3 4.69 -0.19 -21.85
CA MET A 3 3.25 -0.02 -21.91
C MET A 3 2.94 1.49 -21.91
N LEU A 4 2.64 2.04 -23.09
CA LEU A 4 2.05 3.37 -23.23
C LEU A 4 0.73 3.37 -22.42
N GLY A 5 0.72 4.05 -21.28
CA GLY A 5 -0.40 4.03 -20.31
C GLY A 5 -0.08 3.36 -18.96
N ALA A 6 1.14 2.87 -18.74
CA ALA A 6 1.55 2.37 -17.44
C ALA A 6 1.53 3.48 -16.38
N ARG A 7 0.83 3.23 -15.28
CA ARG A 7 0.81 4.13 -14.13
C ARG A 7 2.06 3.88 -13.28
N PRO A 8 3.02 4.83 -13.20
CA PRO A 8 4.35 4.58 -12.64
C PRO A 8 4.31 4.11 -11.18
N MET A 9 3.35 4.59 -10.40
CA MET A 9 3.14 4.20 -9.00
C MET A 9 2.98 2.69 -8.86
N CYS A 10 2.13 2.03 -9.65
CA CYS A 10 1.90 0.57 -9.55
C CYS A 10 3.16 -0.26 -9.82
N VAL A 11 4.03 0.21 -10.72
CA VAL A 11 5.29 -0.47 -11.04
C VAL A 11 6.36 -0.17 -10.00
N GLY A 12 6.31 1.01 -9.38
CA GLY A 12 7.22 1.45 -8.33
C GLY A 12 6.95 0.86 -6.94
N LEU A 13 5.78 0.25 -6.70
CA LEU A 13 5.49 -0.43 -5.45
C LEU A 13 6.35 -1.69 -5.29
N LYS A 14 7.22 -1.69 -4.29
CA LYS A 14 8.06 -2.85 -3.95
C LYS A 14 7.19 -4.02 -3.48
N GLY A 15 7.56 -5.23 -3.87
CA GLY A 15 6.92 -6.47 -3.40
C GLY A 15 5.68 -6.91 -4.17
N LEU A 16 5.24 -6.17 -5.20
CA LEU A 16 4.16 -6.64 -6.08
C LEU A 16 4.68 -7.65 -7.10
N SER A 17 3.93 -8.74 -7.27
CA SER A 17 4.08 -9.65 -8.39
C SER A 17 3.60 -9.01 -9.70
N VAL A 18 4.03 -9.55 -10.85
CA VAL A 18 3.59 -9.10 -12.18
C VAL A 18 2.06 -9.06 -12.30
N GLY A 19 1.37 -10.07 -11.76
CA GLY A 19 -0.11 -10.11 -11.76
C GLY A 19 -0.73 -8.98 -10.93
N GLN A 20 -0.16 -8.67 -9.76
CA GLN A 20 -0.64 -7.57 -8.91
C GLN A 20 -0.39 -6.21 -9.56
N ILE A 21 0.74 -6.03 -10.26
CA ILE A 21 1.00 -4.81 -11.05
C ILE A 21 -0.09 -4.62 -12.10
N GLN A 22 -0.47 -5.69 -12.82
CA GLN A 22 -1.55 -5.63 -13.80
C GLN A 22 -2.89 -5.25 -13.15
N ILE A 23 -3.25 -5.85 -12.01
CA ILE A 23 -4.47 -5.51 -11.28
C ILE A 23 -4.48 -4.04 -10.86
N CYS A 24 -3.36 -3.55 -10.32
CA CYS A 24 -3.19 -2.14 -9.92
C CYS A 24 -3.34 -1.19 -11.11
N GLN A 25 -2.76 -1.52 -12.27
CA GLN A 25 -2.89 -0.69 -13.47
C GLN A 25 -4.34 -0.65 -13.99
N THR A 26 -5.03 -1.79 -13.97
CA THR A 26 -6.42 -1.90 -14.42
C THR A 26 -7.40 -1.16 -13.50
N HIS A 27 -7.20 -1.20 -12.18
CA HIS A 27 -8.12 -0.65 -11.17
C HIS A 27 -7.49 0.47 -10.34
N TYR A 28 -6.66 1.29 -10.97
CA TYR A 28 -5.89 2.29 -10.24
C TYR A 28 -6.76 3.31 -9.49
N ASP A 29 -7.91 3.66 -10.04
CA ASP A 29 -8.87 4.57 -9.41
C ASP A 29 -9.37 4.05 -8.04
N HIS A 30 -9.21 2.75 -7.76
CA HIS A 30 -9.51 2.16 -6.46
C HIS A 30 -8.34 2.24 -5.47
N MET A 31 -7.11 2.45 -5.96
CA MET A 31 -5.90 2.44 -5.13
C MET A 31 -5.90 3.46 -3.98
N PRO A 32 -6.47 4.68 -4.10
CA PRO A 32 -6.64 5.58 -2.96
C PRO A 32 -7.44 4.93 -1.82
N SER A 33 -8.51 4.20 -2.14
CA SER A 33 -9.33 3.49 -1.15
C SER A 33 -8.59 2.30 -0.56
N VAL A 34 -7.83 1.55 -1.37
CA VAL A 34 -6.97 0.46 -0.90
C VAL A 34 -5.92 0.97 0.09
N GLY A 35 -5.24 2.08 -0.23
CA GLY A 35 -4.27 2.73 0.66
C GLY A 35 -4.88 3.15 1.99
N ARG A 36 -6.04 3.83 1.96
CA ARG A 36 -6.77 4.20 3.19
C ARG A 36 -7.18 2.98 4.01
N GLY A 37 -7.66 1.92 3.38
CA GLY A 37 -8.04 0.68 4.07
C GLY A 37 -6.85 0.04 4.79
N ALA A 38 -5.69 0.03 4.14
CA ALA A 38 -4.46 -0.46 4.74
C ALA A 38 -4.01 0.40 5.94
N GLN A 39 -4.10 1.74 5.82
CA GLN A 39 -3.83 2.68 6.92
C GLN A 39 -4.75 2.46 8.12
N LEU A 40 -6.04 2.30 7.88
CA LEU A 40 -7.02 2.01 8.92
C LEU A 40 -6.70 0.68 9.62
N GLY A 41 -6.30 -0.35 8.88
CA GLY A 41 -5.91 -1.64 9.43
C GLY A 41 -4.73 -1.55 10.40
N ILE A 42 -3.66 -0.82 10.02
CA ILE A 42 -2.51 -0.62 10.91
C ILE A 42 -2.89 0.23 12.13
N ARG A 43 -3.69 1.27 11.96
CA ARG A 43 -4.16 2.09 13.09
C ARG A 43 -4.94 1.24 14.10
N GLU A 44 -5.83 0.39 13.63
CA GLU A 44 -6.60 -0.51 14.50
C GLU A 44 -5.70 -1.57 15.14
N CYS A 45 -4.74 -2.11 14.39
CA CYS A 45 -3.76 -3.05 14.93
C CYS A 45 -2.95 -2.42 16.07
N GLN A 46 -2.45 -1.19 15.89
CA GLN A 46 -1.76 -0.44 16.93
C GLN A 46 -2.67 -0.17 18.14
N TYR A 47 -3.94 0.18 17.90
CA TYR A 47 -4.91 0.35 18.97
C TYR A 47 -5.11 -0.95 19.78
N GLN A 48 -5.37 -2.08 19.10
CA GLN A 48 -5.61 -3.37 19.74
C GLN A 48 -4.39 -3.89 20.50
N PHE A 49 -3.19 -3.67 19.97
CA PHE A 49 -1.94 -4.19 20.53
C PHE A 49 -1.18 -3.19 21.41
N ARG A 50 -1.73 -2.01 21.71
CA ARG A 50 -1.06 -0.92 22.46
C ARG A 50 -0.43 -1.31 23.81
N ASN A 51 -0.96 -2.35 24.46
CA ASN A 51 -0.48 -2.84 25.77
C ASN A 51 0.20 -4.22 25.67
N ARG A 52 0.61 -4.65 24.47
CA ARG A 52 1.32 -5.92 24.23
C ARG A 52 2.82 -5.67 24.05
N ARG A 53 3.64 -6.72 24.28
CA ARG A 53 5.11 -6.64 24.08
C ARG A 53 5.48 -6.23 22.64
N TRP A 54 4.68 -6.66 21.68
CA TRP A 54 4.69 -6.14 20.31
C TRP A 54 3.43 -5.29 20.11
N ASN A 55 3.61 -4.03 19.75
CA ASN A 55 2.54 -3.02 19.71
C ASN A 55 2.07 -2.68 18.28
N CYS A 56 2.36 -3.55 17.32
CA CYS A 56 2.05 -3.32 15.91
C CYS A 56 2.69 -2.05 15.32
N SER A 57 3.86 -1.66 15.83
CA SER A 57 4.69 -0.68 15.16
C SER A 57 5.13 -1.21 13.79
N ILE A 58 5.12 -0.31 12.81
CA ILE A 58 5.69 -0.55 11.47
C ILE A 58 7.15 -0.11 11.49
N VAL A 59 8.03 -0.90 10.87
CA VAL A 59 9.48 -0.62 10.82
C VAL A 59 9.80 0.12 9.52
N GLY A 60 10.27 1.37 9.62
CA GLY A 60 10.75 2.18 8.48
C GLY A 60 9.93 3.45 8.18
N ASP A 61 10.59 4.43 7.55
CA ASP A 61 9.98 5.71 7.09
C ASP A 61 9.19 5.57 5.78
N GLU A 62 9.34 4.45 5.07
CA GLU A 62 8.36 4.07 4.06
C GLU A 62 7.09 3.72 4.84
N THR A 63 6.11 4.62 4.87
CA THR A 63 4.76 4.20 5.26
C THR A 63 4.51 2.93 4.44
N VAL A 64 4.08 1.83 5.07
CA VAL A 64 3.78 0.57 4.34
C VAL A 64 2.78 0.77 3.17
N PHE A 65 2.25 1.98 3.03
CA PHE A 65 1.32 2.46 2.03
C PHE A 65 1.98 3.31 0.93
N GLY A 66 3.19 3.84 1.14
CA GLY A 66 4.02 4.54 0.16
C GLY A 66 3.26 5.52 -0.74
N PRO A 67 3.58 5.58 -2.05
CA PRO A 67 2.93 6.48 -3.00
C PRO A 67 1.44 6.19 -3.26
N VAL A 68 0.85 5.17 -2.63
CA VAL A 68 -0.61 4.88 -2.74
C VAL A 68 -1.44 5.91 -1.96
N LEU A 69 -0.89 6.52 -0.90
CA LEU A 69 -1.59 7.55 -0.13
C LEU A 69 -1.51 8.95 -0.75
N GLU A 70 -0.64 9.15 -1.74
CA GLU A 70 -0.42 10.44 -2.42
C GLU A 70 -1.24 10.57 -3.73
N LEU A 71 -2.17 9.63 -3.95
CA LEU A 71 -3.02 9.52 -5.14
C LEU A 71 -4.29 10.38 -5.10
#